data_AF-A0A952DIG2-F1
#
_entry.id   AF-A0A952DIG2-F1
#
_cell.length_a   1.000
_cell.length_b   1.000
_cell.length_c   1.000
_cell.angle_alpha   90.00
_cell.angle_beta   90.00
_cell.angle_gamma   90.00
#
_symmetry.space_group_name_H-M   'P 1'
#
loop_
_entity.id
_entity.type
_entity.pdbx_description
1 polymer ?
#
loop_
_entity_poly.entity_id
_entity_poly.type
_entity_poly.pdbx_seq_one_letter_code
_entity_poly.pdbx_strand_id
1 'polypeptide(L)'
;MPTYQPSQEVIKKYAEVLVNFALNSGQGIKIGEVVQCAVPDVAKPLALALQNAVLKAGGHPIIRLIPTGFERDFYDLANEEQLTFFPEEYYRARVKMIDHQVGIL
;
A
#
# COMPACT_ATOMS: atom_id res chain seq x y z
N MET A 1 18.88 -8.76 18.46
CA MET A 1 18.03 -9.97 18.35
C MET A 1 17.59 -10.07 16.91
N PRO A 2 17.49 -11.27 16.30
CA PRO A 2 16.89 -11.37 14.97
C PRO A 2 15.44 -10.90 15.06
N THR A 3 15.08 -9.91 14.25
CA THR A 3 13.70 -9.46 14.11
C THR A 3 12.90 -10.61 13.50
N TYR A 4 11.77 -10.96 14.12
CA TYR A 4 10.89 -12.00 13.59
C TYR A 4 10.47 -11.67 12.15
N GLN A 5 10.59 -12.65 11.26
CA GLN A 5 10.12 -12.55 9.88
C GLN A 5 9.11 -13.68 9.64
N PRO A 6 7.86 -13.37 9.26
CA PRO A 6 6.89 -14.39 8.90
C PRO A 6 7.39 -15.23 7.72
N SER A 7 6.94 -16.48 7.65
CA SER A 7 7.27 -17.35 6.52
C SER A 7 6.66 -16.81 5.22
N GLN A 8 7.27 -17.17 4.08
CA GLN A 8 6.76 -16.80 2.76
C GLN A 8 5.32 -17.28 2.53
N GLU A 9 4.97 -18.45 3.08
CA GLU A 9 3.62 -18.99 2.98
C GLU A 9 2.59 -18.11 3.71
N VAL A 10 2.91 -17.65 4.92
CA VAL A 10 2.04 -16.75 5.69
C VAL A 10 1.87 -15.42 4.95
N ILE A 11 2.97 -14.84 4.47
CA ILE A 11 2.95 -13.57 3.71
C ILE A 11 2.05 -13.69 2.47
N LYS A 12 2.21 -14.78 1.70
CA LYS A 12 1.40 -15.04 0.51
C LYS A 12 -0.09 -15.16 0.85
N LYS A 13 -0.45 -15.98 1.84
CA LYS A 13 -1.86 -16.17 2.25
C LYS A 13 -2.48 -14.87 2.72
N TYR A 14 -1.73 -14.04 3.45
CA TYR A 14 -2.23 -12.74 3.91
C TYR A 14 -2.52 -11.80 2.73
N ALA A 15 -1.63 -11.74 1.74
CA ALA A 15 -1.87 -10.96 0.54
C ALA A 15 -3.10 -11.46 -0.24
N GLU A 16 -3.28 -12.78 -0.35
CA GLU A 16 -4.46 -13.38 -0.99
C GLU A 16 -5.76 -13.02 -0.25
N VAL A 17 -5.76 -13.04 1.10
CA VAL A 17 -6.92 -12.61 1.90
C VAL A 17 -7.25 -11.13 1.66
N LEU A 18 -6.24 -10.26 1.73
CA LEU A 18 -6.43 -8.82 1.57
C LEU A 18 -6.98 -8.47 0.19
N VAL A 19 -6.50 -9.12 -0.88
CA VAL A 19 -6.86 -8.80 -2.25
C VAL A 19 -8.14 -9.51 -2.72
N ASN A 20 -8.25 -10.82 -2.47
CA ASN A 20 -9.33 -11.64 -3.04
C ASN A 20 -10.57 -11.72 -2.14
N PHE A 21 -10.49 -11.25 -0.89
CA PHE A 21 -11.61 -11.30 0.03
C PHE A 21 -11.90 -9.95 0.67
N ALA A 22 -10.91 -9.23 1.21
CA ALA A 22 -11.21 -8.00 1.96
C ALA A 22 -11.67 -6.82 1.09
N LEU A 23 -11.19 -6.70 -0.15
CA LEU A 23 -11.61 -5.66 -1.09
C LEU A 23 -13.09 -5.79 -1.50
N ASN A 24 -13.68 -4.72 -2.04
CA ASN A 24 -15.09 -4.67 -2.48
C ASN A 24 -16.08 -5.18 -1.42
N SER A 25 -15.95 -4.74 -0.18
CA SER A 25 -16.87 -5.13 0.92
C SER A 25 -16.98 -6.64 1.11
N GLY A 26 -15.87 -7.37 1.02
CA GLY A 26 -15.87 -8.83 1.21
C GLY A 26 -15.92 -9.66 -0.08
N GLN A 27 -15.99 -9.02 -1.25
CA GLN A 27 -16.15 -9.69 -2.55
C GLN A 27 -14.83 -9.88 -3.32
N GLY A 28 -13.75 -9.26 -2.84
CA GLY A 28 -12.46 -9.27 -3.51
C GLY A 28 -12.37 -8.33 -4.71
N ILE A 29 -11.17 -8.20 -5.26
CA ILE A 29 -10.89 -7.41 -6.45
C ILE A 29 -11.63 -7.95 -7.70
N LYS A 30 -12.01 -7.05 -8.61
CA LYS A 30 -12.51 -7.36 -9.95
C LYS A 30 -11.42 -7.14 -11.00
N ILE A 31 -11.54 -7.86 -12.12
CA ILE A 31 -10.63 -7.73 -13.27
C ILE A 31 -10.64 -6.27 -13.77
N GLY A 32 -9.44 -5.71 -13.99
CA GLY A 32 -9.24 -4.35 -14.47
C GLY A 32 -9.26 -3.26 -13.39
N GLU A 33 -9.57 -3.58 -12.13
CA GLU A 33 -9.54 -2.58 -11.05
C GLU A 33 -8.11 -2.19 -10.67
N VAL A 34 -7.93 -0.91 -10.36
CA VAL A 34 -6.66 -0.32 -9.92
C VAL A 34 -6.59 -0.36 -8.39
N VAL A 35 -5.56 -1.05 -7.88
CA VAL A 35 -5.37 -1.23 -6.43
C VAL A 35 -4.07 -0.58 -5.99
N GLN A 36 -4.17 0.42 -5.13
CA GLN A 36 -2.99 0.98 -4.48
C GLN A 36 -2.65 0.19 -3.21
N CYS A 37 -1.42 -0.30 -3.14
CA CYS A 37 -0.87 -0.94 -1.94
C CYS A 37 0.15 0.01 -1.30
N ALA A 38 -0.24 0.64 -0.20
CA ALA A 38 0.64 1.51 0.59
C ALA A 38 1.25 0.69 1.73
N VAL A 39 2.56 0.46 1.69
CA VAL A 39 3.26 -0.49 2.56
C VAL A 39 4.56 0.13 3.09
N PRO A 40 4.84 0.08 4.40
CA PRO A 40 6.14 0.47 4.93
C PRO A 40 7.29 -0.31 4.29
N ASP A 41 8.43 0.33 4.06
CA ASP A 41 9.61 -0.29 3.43
C ASP A 41 10.15 -1.51 4.20
N VAL A 42 10.03 -1.51 5.53
CA VAL A 42 10.32 -2.67 6.40
C VAL A 42 9.46 -3.90 6.08
N ALA A 43 8.29 -3.71 5.46
CA ALA A 43 7.36 -4.77 5.06
C ALA A 43 7.40 -5.06 3.55
N LYS A 44 8.51 -4.73 2.87
CA LYS A 44 8.72 -4.97 1.42
C LYS A 44 8.36 -6.39 0.94
N PRO A 45 8.62 -7.49 1.68
CA PRO A 45 8.18 -8.82 1.26
C PRO A 45 6.66 -8.95 1.08
N LEU A 46 5.86 -8.30 1.95
CA LEU A 46 4.41 -8.27 1.83
C LEU A 46 3.96 -7.40 0.66
N ALA A 47 4.64 -6.28 0.37
CA ALA A 47 4.36 -5.46 -0.80
C ALA A 47 4.47 -6.26 -2.11
N LEU A 48 5.50 -7.10 -2.23
CA LEU A 48 5.66 -7.99 -3.38
C LEU A 48 4.52 -9.03 -3.46
N ALA A 49 4.13 -9.61 -2.33
CA ALA A 49 3.04 -10.57 -2.29
C ALA A 49 1.69 -9.94 -2.69
N LEU A 50 1.41 -8.72 -2.23
CA LEU A 50 0.23 -7.94 -2.63
C LEU A 50 0.23 -7.65 -4.13
N GLN A 51 1.35 -7.18 -4.69
CA GLN A 51 1.48 -6.97 -6.13
C GLN A 51 1.13 -8.23 -6.91
N ASN A 52 1.70 -9.37 -6.51
CA ASN A 52 1.48 -10.64 -7.17
C ASN A 52 0.02 -11.11 -7.05
N ALA A 53 -0.62 -10.88 -5.91
CA ALA A 53 -2.04 -11.21 -5.71
C ALA A 53 -2.94 -10.37 -6.64
N VAL A 54 -2.72 -9.06 -6.72
CA VAL A 54 -3.47 -8.15 -7.60
C VAL A 54 -3.29 -8.55 -9.08
N LEU A 55 -2.05 -8.78 -9.52
CA LEU A 55 -1.76 -9.19 -10.90
C LEU A 55 -2.45 -10.52 -11.27
N LYS A 56 -2.39 -11.51 -10.36
CA LYS A 56 -3.05 -12.82 -10.60
C LYS A 56 -4.57 -12.72 -10.65
N ALA A 57 -5.16 -11.77 -9.96
CA ALA A 57 -6.59 -11.50 -10.01
C ALA A 57 -7.02 -10.64 -11.23
N GLY A 58 -6.05 -10.22 -12.07
CA GLY A 58 -6.32 -9.43 -13.27
C GLY A 58 -6.48 -7.93 -13.01
N GLY A 59 -6.05 -7.43 -11.85
CA GLY A 59 -6.05 -6.00 -11.53
C GLY A 59 -4.73 -5.29 -11.85
N HIS A 60 -4.70 -3.99 -11.59
CA HIS A 60 -3.55 -3.12 -11.82
C HIS A 60 -2.97 -2.61 -10.50
N PRO A 61 -1.83 -3.15 -10.03
CA PRO A 61 -1.25 -2.71 -8.76
C PRO A 61 -0.51 -1.38 -8.90
N ILE A 62 -0.68 -0.50 -7.92
CA ILE A 62 0.15 0.67 -7.67
C ILE A 62 0.85 0.47 -6.32
N ILE A 63 2.13 0.09 -6.35
CA ILE A 63 2.89 -0.15 -5.13
C ILE A 63 3.52 1.15 -4.64
N ARG A 64 3.18 1.55 -3.41
CA ARG A 64 3.79 2.69 -2.72
C ARG A 64 4.52 2.18 -1.48
N LEU A 65 5.84 2.12 -1.56
CA LEU A 65 6.67 1.90 -0.38
C LEU A 65 6.80 3.21 0.41
N ILE A 66 6.51 3.14 1.71
CA ILE A 66 6.58 4.28 2.63
C ILE A 66 7.89 4.17 3.40
N PRO A 67 8.81 5.15 3.29
CA PRO A 67 10.03 5.17 4.09
C PRO A 67 9.69 5.19 5.57
N THR A 68 10.39 4.38 6.37
CA THR A 68 10.24 4.39 7.83
C THR A 68 11.36 5.20 8.49
N GLY A 69 11.03 5.94 9.56
CA GLY A 69 12.01 6.68 10.36
C GLY A 69 12.36 8.09 9.82
N PHE A 70 11.66 8.56 8.80
CA PHE A 70 11.87 9.89 8.20
C PHE A 70 11.04 10.98 8.89
N GLU A 71 10.08 10.59 9.73
CA GLU A 71 9.09 11.49 10.34
C GLU A 71 9.76 12.53 11.24
N ARG A 72 10.77 12.12 12.02
CA ARG A 72 11.51 13.03 12.91
C ARG A 72 12.15 14.16 12.13
N ASP A 73 12.97 13.82 11.15
CA ASP A 73 13.69 14.83 10.36
C ASP A 73 12.72 15.74 9.61
N PHE A 74 11.61 15.20 9.10
CA PHE A 74 10.56 16.02 8.47
C PHE A 74 9.98 17.05 9.45
N TYR A 75 9.58 16.66 10.66
CA TYR A 75 9.01 17.59 11.64
C TYR A 75 10.04 18.52 12.28
N ASP A 76 11.30 18.12 12.38
CA ASP A 76 12.37 18.94 12.94
C ASP A 76 12.85 20.03 11.94
N LEU A 77 12.74 19.78 10.64
CA LEU A 77 13.26 20.66 9.58
C LEU A 77 12.19 21.49 8.85
N ALA A 78 10.94 21.01 8.76
CA ALA A 78 9.91 21.67 7.98
C ALA A 78 9.42 22.97 8.62
N ASN A 79 9.21 23.99 7.80
CA ASN A 79 8.54 25.23 8.22
C ASN A 79 7.00 25.11 8.11
N GLU A 80 6.27 26.11 8.62
CA GLU A 80 4.80 26.14 8.60
C GLU A 80 4.18 25.99 7.20
N GLU A 81 4.77 26.62 6.19
CA GLU A 81 4.30 26.50 4.79
C GLU A 81 4.43 25.05 4.30
N GLN A 82 5.56 24.39 4.58
CA GLN A 82 5.80 23.00 4.19
C GLN A 82 4.92 22.02 4.96
N LEU A 83 4.65 22.27 6.25
CA LEU A 83 3.76 21.43 7.08
C LEU A 83 2.29 21.53 6.65
N THR A 84 1.87 22.68 6.12
CA THR A 84 0.49 22.94 5.70
C THR A 84 0.25 22.76 4.21
N PHE A 85 1.31 22.48 3.43
CA PHE A 85 1.21 22.24 2.00
C PHE A 85 0.35 20.99 1.69
N PHE A 86 -0.70 21.17 0.88
CA PHE A 86 -1.55 20.10 0.40
C PHE A 86 -1.45 19.98 -1.14
N PRO A 87 -0.88 18.89 -1.69
CA PRO A 87 -0.75 18.70 -3.13
C PRO A 87 -2.10 18.28 -3.75
N GLU A 88 -3.00 19.24 -3.90
CA GLU A 88 -4.40 19.01 -4.31
C GLU A 88 -4.52 18.26 -5.63
N GLU A 89 -3.79 18.69 -6.67
CA GLU A 89 -3.86 18.10 -8.01
C GLU A 89 -3.44 16.63 -8.01
N TYR A 90 -2.41 16.29 -7.24
CA TYR A 90 -1.93 14.92 -7.08
C TYR A 90 -2.99 14.02 -6.44
N TYR A 91 -3.60 14.46 -5.34
CA TYR A 91 -4.65 13.68 -4.68
C TYR A 91 -5.91 13.56 -5.55
N ARG A 92 -6.28 14.63 -6.27
CA ARG A 92 -7.42 14.62 -7.20
C ARG A 92 -7.21 13.61 -8.32
N ALA A 93 -6.02 13.54 -8.91
CA ALA A 93 -5.71 12.54 -9.92
C ALA A 93 -5.76 11.11 -9.36
N ARG A 94 -5.24 10.90 -8.14
CA ARG A 94 -5.25 9.59 -7.47
C ARG A 94 -6.66 9.09 -7.19
N VAL A 95 -7.53 9.91 -6.62
CA VAL A 95 -8.92 9.53 -6.31
C VAL A 95 -9.70 9.16 -7.58
N LYS A 96 -9.40 9.79 -8.72
CA LYS A 96 -10.05 9.44 -10.00
C LYS A 96 -9.59 8.10 -10.58
N MET A 97 -8.40 7.64 -10.23
CA MET A 97 -7.75 6.49 -10.85
C MET A 97 -7.83 5.22 -9.99
N ILE A 98 -7.80 5.36 -8.66
CA ILE A 98 -7.70 4.23 -7.73
C ILE A 98 -9.09 3.74 -7.35
N ASP A 99 -9.38 2.48 -7.63
CA ASP A 99 -10.62 1.82 -7.21
C ASP A 99 -10.53 1.34 -5.75
N HIS A 100 -9.35 0.83 -5.36
CA HIS A 100 -9.13 0.25 -4.02
C HIS A 100 -7.81 0.69 -3.40
N GLN A 101 -7.80 0.80 -2.07
CA GLN A 101 -6.58 1.03 -1.30
C GLN A 101 -6.39 -0.05 -0.23
N VAL A 102 -5.24 -0.73 -0.27
CA VAL A 102 -4.73 -1.56 0.83
C VAL A 102 -3.66 -0.78 1.56
N GLY A 103 -3.88 -0.50 2.84
CA GLY A 103 -2.92 0.14 3.72
C GLY A 103 -2.35 -0.85 4.73
N ILE A 104 -1.03 -0.95 4.81
CA ILE A 104 -0.33 -1.59 5.92
C ILE A 104 0.14 -0.46 6.85
N LEU A 105 -0.30 -0.50 8.10
CA LEU A 105 -0.13 0.56 9.10
C LEU A 105 0.81 0.10 10.21
#